data_AF-A0A839Q8N7-F1
#
_entry.id   AF-A0A839Q8N7-F1
#
_cell.length_a   1.000
_cell.length_b   1.000
_cell.length_c   1.000
_cell.angle_alpha   90.00
_cell.angle_beta   90.00
_cell.angle_gamma   90.00
#
_symmetry.space_group_name_H-M   'P 1'
#
loop_
_entity.id
_entity.type
_entity.pdbx_description
1 polymer ?
#
loop_
_entity_poly.entity_id
_entity_poly.type
_entity_poly.pdbx_seq_one_letter_code
_entity_poly.pdbx_strand_id
1 'polypeptide(L)' 'MLFEHGGAELLIDHPSGPKPLRELLPDAFGPDDLARAHTPEETL' A
#
# COMPACT_ATOMS: atom_id res chain seq x y z
N MET A 1 -1.23 -9.84 8.18
CA MET A 1 -1.70 -9.63 6.80
C MET A 1 -0.52 -9.41 5.85
N LEU A 2 -0.58 -9.79 4.56
CA LEU A 2 0.59 -9.70 3.64
C LEU A 2 1.15 -8.28 3.49
N PHE A 3 0.28 -7.28 3.41
CA PHE A 3 0.66 -5.88 3.28
C PHE A 3 1.47 -5.36 4.49
N GLU A 4 1.16 -5.83 5.71
CA GLU A 4 1.87 -5.45 6.93
C GLU A 4 3.29 -6.01 7.03
N HIS A 5 3.62 -7.06 6.25
CA HIS A 5 4.91 -7.75 6.32
C HIS A 5 5.84 -7.43 5.14
N GLY A 6 5.30 -7.02 3.99
CA GLY A 6 6.08 -6.76 2.78
C GLY A 6 5.73 -5.50 2.00
N GLY A 7 4.68 -4.76 2.39
CA GLY A 7 4.28 -3.51 1.75
C GLY A 7 3.86 -3.65 0.28
N ALA A 8 3.76 -2.51 -0.39
CA ALA A 8 3.31 -2.38 -1.78
C ALA A 8 4.17 -3.15 -2.80
N GLU A 9 5.46 -3.32 -2.51
CA GLU A 9 6.45 -3.92 -3.42
C GLU A 9 6.64 -5.43 -3.20
N LEU A 10 5.90 -6.03 -2.26
CA LEU A 10 5.91 -7.48 -2.07
C LEU A 10 5.47 -8.19 -3.35
N LEU A 11 6.33 -9.06 -3.88
CA LEU A 11 6.02 -9.84 -5.08
C LEU A 11 5.12 -11.03 -4.73
N ILE A 12 4.01 -11.12 -5.45
CA ILE A 12 3.06 -12.22 -5.39
C ILE A 12 3.22 -13.05 -6.66
N ASP A 13 3.44 -14.35 -6.48
CA ASP A 13 3.44 -15.29 -7.61
C ASP A 13 2.05 -15.31 -8.24
N HIS A 14 1.98 -14.95 -9.52
CA HIS A 14 0.74 -14.72 -10.25
C HIS A 14 0.83 -15.43 -11.62
N PRO A 15 -0.27 -15.97 -12.17
CA PRO A 15 -0.22 -16.81 -13.38
C PRO A 15 0.45 -16.19 -14.61
N SER A 16 0.42 -14.86 -14.74
CA SER A 16 1.09 -14.10 -15.81
C SER A 16 2.52 -13.66 -15.48
N GLY A 17 3.10 -14.17 -14.39
CA GLY A 17 4.37 -13.73 -13.82
C GLY A 17 4.18 -12.94 -12.51
N PRO A 18 5.25 -12.79 -11.69
CA PRO A 18 5.19 -12.10 -10.40
C PRO A 18 4.67 -10.67 -10.52
N LYS A 19 3.80 -10.27 -9.60
CA LYS A 19 3.24 -8.91 -9.53
C LYS A 19 3.46 -8.28 -8.16
N PRO A 20 3.71 -6.96 -8.09
CA PRO A 20 3.77 -6.27 -6.81
C PRO A 20 2.38 -6.21 -6.17
N LEU A 21 2.32 -6.31 -4.84
CA LEU A 21 1.06 -6.37 -4.08
C LEU A 21 0.14 -5.16 -4.35
N ARG A 22 0.71 -3.97 -4.63
CA ARG A 22 -0.06 -2.76 -5.01
C ARG A 22 -0.90 -2.92 -6.27
N GLU A 23 -0.56 -3.83 -7.18
CA GLU A 23 -1.36 -4.08 -8.39
C GLU A 23 -2.56 -4.99 -8.11
N LEU A 24 -2.49 -5.80 -7.06
CA LEU A 24 -3.57 -6.70 -6.65
C LEU A 24 -4.53 -6.05 -5.66
N LEU A 25 -4.03 -5.09 -4.89
CA LEU A 25 -4.80 -4.30 -3.92
C LEU A 25 -4.49 -2.81 -4.11
N PRO A 26 -5.00 -2.18 -5.18
CA PRO A 26 -4.71 -0.77 -5.49
C PRO A 26 -5.25 0.19 -4.42
N ASP A 27 -6.31 -0.22 -3.72
CA ASP A 27 -6.95 0.55 -2.65
C ASP A 27 -6.56 0.06 -1.25
N ALA A 28 -5.45 -0.69 -1.12
CA ALA A 28 -4.95 -1.08 0.20
C ALA A 28 -4.45 0.14 0.97
N PHE A 29 -5.03 0.36 2.15
CA PHE A 29 -4.54 1.35 3.10
C PHE A 29 -3.12 1.01 3.54
N GLY A 30 -2.20 1.96 3.41
CA GLY A 30 -0.79 1.80 3.75
C GLY A 30 -0.06 3.05 4.23
N PRO A 31 1.28 2.99 4.39
CA PRO A 31 2.08 4.10 4.88
C PRO A 31 1.90 5.39 4.06
N ASP A 32 1.71 5.25 2.74
CA ASP A 32 1.45 6.37 1.83
C ASP A 32 0.12 7.08 2.13
N ASP A 33 -0.89 6.36 2.64
CA ASP A 33 -2.17 6.95 3.06
C ASP A 33 -2.03 7.76 4.35
N LEU A 34 -1.16 7.34 5.28
CA LEU A 34 -0.83 8.14 6.46
C LEU A 34 -0.12 9.44 6.05
N ALA A 35 0.79 9.40 5.07
CA ALA A 35 1.44 10.60 4.55
C ALA A 35 0.45 11.57 3.89
N ARG A 36 -0.63 11.05 3.26
CA ARG A 36 -1.72 11.87 2.68
C ARG A 36 -2.65 12.46 3.74
N ALA A 37 -2.85 11.78 4.87
CA ALA A 37 -3.72 12.24 5.95
C ALA A 37 -3.10 13.37 6.80
N HIS A 38 -1.78 13.57 6.72
CA HIS A 38 -1.10 14.70 7.35
C HIS A 38 -1.22 15.98 6.51
N THR A 39 -2.44 16.45 6.28
CA THR A 39 -2.67 17.88 6.04
C THR A 39 -2.59 18.57 7.42
N PRO A 40 -1.74 19.60 7.63
CA PRO A 40 -1.76 20.35 8.87
C PRO A 40 -3.03 21.21 8.93
N GLU A 41 -4.16 20.61 9.32
CA GLU A 41 -5.41 21.32 9.67
C GLU A 41 -5.72 21.20 11.17
N GLU A 42 -4.71 21.44 12.02
CA GLU A 42 -4.90 21.74 13.45
C GLU A 42 -4.34 23.12 13.80
N THR A 43 -4.87 24.16 13.14
CA THR A 43 -4.85 25.52 13.70
C THR A 43 -6.16 26.19 13.33
N LEU A 44 -7.16 26.06 14.20
CA LEU A 44 -8.22 27.05 14.50
C LEU A 44 -8.94 26.65 15.79
#